data_AF-A0A433EVY3-F1
#
_entry.id   AF-A0A433EVY3-F1
#
_cell.length_a   1.000
_cell.length_b   1.000
_cell.length_c   1.000
_cell.angle_alpha   90.00
_cell.angle_beta   90.00
_cell.angle_gamma   90.00
#
_symmetry.space_group_name_H-M   'P 1'
#
loop_
_entity.id
_entity.type
_entity.pdbx_description
1 polymer ?
#
loop_
_entity_poly.entity_id
_entity_poly.type
_entity_poly.pdbx_seq_one_letter_code
_entity_poly.pdbx_strand_id
1 'polypeptide(L)'
;MDLSSIDLAIKYHSLEDEEWAKNGGTSIIIAAGKFVFKNSEFKTAKELIAHIEQQSPKNVLVLYDNDTVPTVIVSVVDQCKKANVGKLVIKSIEGYGR
;
A
#
# COMPACT_ATOMS: atom_id res chain seq x y z
N MET A 1 -10.92 -4.58 12.33
CA MET A 1 -10.18 -3.81 11.30
C MET A 1 -10.84 -4.11 9.97
N ASP A 2 -11.80 -3.26 9.66
CA ASP A 2 -12.77 -3.46 8.59
C ASP A 2 -12.15 -3.12 7.25
N LEU A 3 -12.33 -4.00 6.26
CA LEU A 3 -11.92 -3.74 4.87
C LEU A 3 -12.45 -2.40 4.36
N SER A 4 -13.55 -1.90 4.94
CA SER A 4 -14.16 -0.60 4.68
C SER A 4 -13.19 0.58 4.74
N SER A 5 -12.29 0.66 5.72
CA SER A 5 -11.36 1.81 5.85
C SER A 5 -10.30 1.82 4.76
N ILE A 6 -9.83 0.63 4.39
CA ILE A 6 -8.85 0.43 3.31
C ILE A 6 -9.49 0.79 1.97
N ASP A 7 -10.70 0.27 1.72
CA ASP A 7 -11.44 0.53 0.49
C ASP A 7 -11.76 2.02 0.36
N LEU A 8 -12.16 2.68 1.46
CA LEU A 8 -12.31 4.14 1.50
C LEU A 8 -11.01 4.85 1.17
N ALA A 9 -9.89 4.49 1.80
CA ALA A 9 -8.61 5.15 1.57
C ALA A 9 -8.17 5.06 0.10
N ILE A 10 -8.31 3.89 -0.52
CA ILE A 10 -8.02 3.66 -1.94
C ILE A 10 -8.98 4.49 -2.81
N LYS A 11 -10.27 4.48 -2.48
CA LYS A 11 -11.31 5.18 -3.24
C LYS A 11 -11.13 6.70 -3.16
N TYR A 12 -10.89 7.26 -1.98
CA TYR A 12 -10.58 8.68 -1.79
C TYR A 12 -9.31 9.05 -2.56
N HIS A 13 -8.24 8.26 -2.48
CA HIS A 13 -7.02 8.57 -3.22
C HIS A 13 -7.23 8.49 -4.74
N SER A 14 -8.02 7.53 -5.21
CA SER A 14 -8.40 7.42 -6.63
C SER A 14 -9.28 8.58 -7.09
N LEU A 15 -10.10 9.15 -6.20
CA LEU A 15 -10.92 10.33 -6.48
C LEU A 15 -10.09 11.63 -6.48
N GLU A 16 -9.07 11.72 -5.61
CA GLU A 16 -8.14 12.86 -5.54
C GLU A 16 -7.16 12.86 -6.73
N ASP A 17 -6.82 11.68 -7.25
CA ASP A 17 -5.78 11.48 -8.25
C ASP A 17 -6.37 10.72 -9.46
N GLU A 18 -6.99 11.47 -10.38
CA GLU A 18 -7.64 10.92 -11.60
C GLU A 18 -6.69 10.02 -12.42
N GLU A 19 -5.40 10.34 -12.44
CA GLU A 19 -4.36 9.52 -13.08
C GLU A 19 -4.19 8.15 -12.41
N TRP A 20 -4.38 8.06 -11.09
CA TRP A 20 -4.34 6.80 -10.36
C TRP A 20 -5.56 5.93 -10.66
N ALA A 21 -6.74 6.56 -10.75
CA ALA A 21 -7.98 5.87 -11.13
C ALA A 21 -7.95 5.39 -12.59
N LYS A 22 -7.33 6.16 -13.50
CA LYS A 22 -7.27 5.84 -14.95
C LYS A 22 -6.15 4.87 -15.31
N ASN A 23 -4.93 5.08 -14.80
CA ASN A 23 -3.78 4.21 -15.12
C ASN A 23 -3.66 3.01 -14.17
N GLY A 24 -4.36 3.02 -13.03
CA GLY A 24 -4.24 2.01 -12.00
C GLY A 24 -2.90 2.14 -11.26
N GLY A 25 -2.94 2.57 -10.01
CA GLY A 25 -1.78 2.45 -9.13
C GLY A 25 -1.86 1.21 -8.24
N THR A 26 -0.71 0.79 -7.74
CA THR A 26 -0.58 -0.33 -6.84
C THR A 26 -0.87 0.12 -5.41
N SER A 27 -1.91 -0.42 -4.80
CA SER A 27 -2.16 -0.27 -3.36
C SER A 27 -1.49 -1.40 -2.59
N ILE A 28 -0.71 -1.05 -1.57
CA ILE A 28 -0.09 -1.96 -0.63
C ILE A 28 -0.75 -1.73 0.72
N ILE A 29 -1.27 -2.78 1.34
CA ILE A 29 -1.97 -2.69 2.63
C ILE A 29 -1.18 -3.49 3.65
N ILE A 30 -0.87 -2.87 4.77
CA ILE A 30 -0.11 -3.47 5.87
C ILE A 30 -0.95 -3.26 7.14
N ALA A 31 -1.71 -4.26 7.55
CA ALA A 31 -2.62 -4.13 8.69
C ALA A 31 -2.76 -5.46 9.43
N ALA A 32 -2.73 -5.44 10.77
CA ALA A 32 -2.90 -6.62 11.63
C ALA A 32 -2.06 -7.84 11.20
N GLY A 33 -0.80 -7.62 10.79
CA GLY A 33 0.09 -8.69 10.31
C GLY A 33 -0.24 -9.26 8.92
N LYS A 34 -1.21 -8.67 8.21
CA LYS A 34 -1.52 -8.98 6.81
C LYS A 34 -0.86 -7.99 5.87
N PHE A 35 -0.40 -8.52 4.76
CA PHE A 35 0.26 -7.77 3.69
C PHE A 35 -0.54 -7.99 2.42
N VAL A 36 -1.06 -6.96 1.79
CA VAL A 36 -1.79 -7.11 0.53
C VAL A 36 -1.16 -6.20 -0.50
N PHE A 37 -0.95 -6.69 -1.72
CA PHE A 37 -0.52 -5.91 -2.87
C PHE A 37 -1.57 -6.03 -3.96
N LYS A 38 -2.26 -4.93 -4.27
CA LYS A 38 -3.32 -4.80 -5.27
C LYS A 38 -4.53 -5.71 -5.03
N ASN A 39 -4.33 -7.03 -5.11
CA ASN A 39 -5.31 -8.07 -4.78
C ASN A 39 -4.67 -9.38 -4.27
N SER A 40 -3.35 -9.40 -4.09
CA SER A 40 -2.59 -10.56 -3.61
C SER A 40 -2.28 -10.39 -2.12
N GLU A 41 -2.75 -11.31 -1.29
CA GLU A 41 -2.42 -11.36 0.13
C GLU A 41 -1.12 -12.16 0.33
N PHE A 42 -0.25 -11.64 1.19
CA PHE A 42 1.03 -12.21 1.59
C PHE A 42 1.05 -12.35 3.12
N LYS A 43 1.70 -13.41 3.58
CA LYS A 43 1.87 -13.67 5.02
C LYS A 43 3.04 -12.92 5.64
N THR A 44 4.00 -12.46 4.83
CA THR A 44 5.20 -11.79 5.32
C THR A 44 5.58 -10.60 4.46
N ALA A 45 6.19 -9.60 5.10
CA ALA A 45 6.73 -8.42 4.42
C ALA A 45 7.78 -8.80 3.36
N LYS A 46 8.58 -9.86 3.58
CA LYS A 46 9.61 -10.31 2.63
C LYS A 46 9.02 -10.74 1.30
N GLU A 47 7.96 -11.54 1.32
CA GLU A 47 7.29 -11.99 0.09
C GLU A 47 6.67 -10.82 -0.66
N LEU A 48 6.02 -9.91 0.07
CA LEU A 48 5.49 -8.67 -0.46
C LEU A 48 6.59 -7.84 -1.15
N ILE A 49 7.73 -7.63 -0.48
CA ILE A 49 8.89 -6.89 -0.97
C ILE A 49 9.46 -7.49 -2.25
N ALA A 50 9.63 -8.81 -2.30
CA ALA A 50 10.07 -9.52 -3.50
C ALA A 50 9.08 -9.32 -4.66
N HIS A 51 7.78 -9.33 -4.37
CA HIS A 51 6.75 -9.11 -5.38
C HIS A 51 6.74 -7.66 -5.91
N ILE A 52 6.94 -6.67 -5.05
CA ILE A 52 7.08 -5.25 -5.45
C ILE A 52 8.24 -5.09 -6.42
N GLU A 53 9.38 -5.73 -6.14
CA GLU A 53 10.57 -5.69 -6.99
C GLU A 53 10.28 -6.23 -8.39
N GLN A 54 9.61 -7.38 -8.46
CA GLN A 54 9.27 -8.03 -9.73
C GLN A 54 8.26 -7.24 -10.56
N GLN A 55 7.25 -6.65 -9.91
CA GLN A 55 6.22 -5.87 -10.61
C GLN A 55 6.72 -4.49 -11.04
N SER A 56 7.71 -3.92 -10.34
CA SER A 56 8.22 -2.56 -10.58
C SER A 56 7.10 -1.52 -10.80
N PRO A 57 6.16 -1.38 -9.85
CA PRO A 57 5.00 -0.51 -10.02
C PRO A 57 5.42 0.96 -10.15
N LYS A 58 4.78 1.73 -11.04
CA LYS A 58 5.09 3.16 -11.21
C LYS A 58 4.51 4.03 -10.08
N ASN A 59 3.30 3.71 -9.62
CA ASN A 59 2.59 4.45 -8.57
C ASN A 59 2.23 3.47 -7.45
N VAL A 60 2.68 3.74 -6.22
CA VAL A 60 2.46 2.88 -5.05
C VAL A 60 1.85 3.66 -3.89
N LEU A 61 0.71 3.17 -3.40
CA LEU A 61 0.00 3.70 -2.23
C LEU A 61 0.17 2.69 -1.09
N VAL A 62 0.97 3.02 -0.08
CA VAL A 62 1.13 2.23 1.13
C VAL A 62 0.11 2.67 2.16
N LEU A 63 -0.79 1.76 2.51
CA LEU A 63 -1.79 1.89 3.54
C LEU A 63 -1.36 1.07 4.75
N TYR A 64 -1.31 1.69 5.92
CA TYR A 64 -0.93 0.98 7.13
C TYR A 64 -1.88 1.28 8.30
N ASP A 65 -2.03 0.31 9.19
CA ASP A 65 -2.71 0.50 10.48
C ASP A 65 -1.72 0.90 11.58
N ASN A 66 -2.18 1.57 12.64
CA ASN A 66 -1.32 2.00 13.74
C ASN A 66 -0.78 0.83 14.58
N ASP A 67 -1.42 -0.33 14.54
CA ASP A 67 -0.88 -1.58 15.08
C ASP A 67 0.32 -2.10 14.27
N THR A 68 0.56 -1.55 13.08
CA THR A 68 1.65 -1.98 12.20
C THR A 68 3.00 -1.49 12.69
N VAL A 69 3.94 -2.42 12.82
CA VAL A 69 5.31 -2.11 13.23
C VAL A 69 5.97 -1.16 12.20
N PRO A 70 6.51 0.00 12.62
CA PRO A 70 7.07 1.00 11.70
C PRO A 70 8.24 0.45 10.85
N THR A 71 9.03 -0.48 11.39
CA THR A 71 10.10 -1.20 10.65
C THR A 71 9.61 -1.84 9.36
N VAL A 72 8.38 -2.37 9.38
CA VAL A 72 7.78 -3.05 8.24
C VAL A 72 7.42 -2.04 7.15
N ILE A 73 6.83 -0.91 7.53
CA ILE A 73 6.49 0.19 6.63
C ILE A 73 7.78 0.71 5.97
N VAL A 74 8.82 0.95 6.76
CA VAL A 74 10.13 1.39 6.26
C VAL A 74 10.72 0.40 5.25
N SER A 75 10.65 -0.91 5.52
CA SER A 75 11.16 -1.93 4.59
C SER A 75 10.42 -1.94 3.26
N VAL A 76 9.09 -1.80 3.28
CA VAL A 76 8.27 -1.73 2.05
C VAL A 76 8.56 -0.45 1.27
N VAL A 77 8.69 0.68 1.97
CA VAL A 77 9.01 1.99 1.39
C VAL A 77 10.41 2.00 0.77
N ASP A 78 11.41 1.44 1.45
CA ASP A 78 12.78 1.30 0.93
C ASP A 78 12.78 0.48 -0.36
N GLN A 79 12.01 -0.62 -0.37
CA GLN A 79 11.90 -1.45 -1.56
C GLN A 79 11.22 -0.74 -2.73
N CYS A 80 10.15 0.03 -2.46
CA CYS A 80 9.53 0.86 -3.48
C CYS A 80 10.52 1.89 -4.04
N LYS A 81 11.33 2.52 -3.18
CA LYS A 81 12.38 3.43 -3.63
C LYS A 81 13.43 2.72 -4.51
N LYS A 82 13.86 1.51 -4.12
CA LYS A 82 14.77 0.68 -4.92
C LYS A 82 14.20 0.26 -6.26
N ALA A 83 12.90 -0.07 -6.30
CA ALA A 83 12.18 -0.41 -7.52
C ALA A 83 11.92 0.80 -8.44
N ASN A 84 12.44 1.99 -8.09
CA ASN A 84 12.31 3.23 -8.85
C ASN A 84 10.84 3.60 -9.11
N VAL A 85 10.02 3.44 -8.08
CA VAL A 85 8.60 3.82 -8.10
C VAL A 85 8.53 5.34 -8.25
N GLY A 86 7.85 5.82 -9.30
CA GLY A 86 7.74 7.24 -9.62
C GLY A 86 6.94 8.04 -8.59
N LYS A 87 5.83 7.48 -8.08
CA LYS A 87 4.99 8.12 -7.05
C LYS A 87 4.75 7.15 -5.88
N LEU A 88 5.27 7.50 -4.71
CA LEU A 88 5.04 6.75 -3.47
C LEU A 88 4.22 7.61 -2.51
N VAL A 89 3.07 7.10 -2.10
CA VAL A 89 2.18 7.74 -1.12
C VAL A 89 2.03 6.82 0.07
N ILE A 90 2.11 7.35 1.28
CA ILE A 90 1.98 6.56 2.51
C ILE A 90 0.86 7.21 3.32
N LYS A 91 -0.20 6.44 3.64
CA LYS A 91 -1.36 6.91 4.41
C LYS A 91 -1.74 5.89 5.48
N SER A 92 -2.19 6.37 6.63
CA SER A 92 -2.73 5.55 7.71
C SER A 92 -4.22 5.27 7.50
N ILE A 93 -4.67 4.03 7.71
CA ILE A 93 -6.08 3.64 7.52
C ILE A 93 -7.00 3.98 8.70
N GLU A 94 -6.44 4.33 9.86
CA GLU A 94 -7.22 4.71 11.05
C GLU A 94 -8.17 5.91 10.82
N GLY A 95 -7.82 6.82 9.90
CA GLY A 95 -8.63 8.02 9.63
C GLY A 95 -9.89 7.78 8.79
N TYR A 96 -10.03 6.59 8.20
CA TYR A 96 -11.06 6.31 7.17
C TYR A 96 -12.27 5.51 7.69
N GLY A 97 -12.30 5.16 8.98
CA GLY A 97 -13.36 4.30 9.56
C GLY A 97 -14.03 4.90 10.78
N ARG A 98 -14.41 6.19 10.72
CA ARG A 98 -15.16 6.85 11.80
C ARG A 98 -16.67 6.69 11.65
#